data_AF-A0A6P0TQS4-F1
#
_entry.id   AF-A0A6P0TQS4-F1
#
_cell.length_a   1.000
_cell.length_b   1.000
_cell.length_c   1.000
_cell.angle_alpha   90.00
_cell.angle_beta   90.00
_cell.angle_gamma   90.00
#
_symmetry.space_group_name_H-M   'P 1'
#
loop_
_entity.id
_entity.type
_entity.pdbx_description
1 polymer ?
#
loop_
_entity_poly.entity_id
_entity_poly.type
_entity_poly.pdbx_seq_one_letter_code
_entity_poly.pdbx_strand_id
1 'polypeptide(L)'
;MKPAELFDNNNDEANSIRLEIWEPSLIVLPIPERTPLANISLRLWLKLTNQTLKPWKIHPNKIIIPELIASNGKLLERELTTNNQKNEANRPYQGDNLINKVVYFISNLIDNFAKRGISWVSPKRAKLISIAAKICWQKDLLQLQLLTNRYQALNSSSFYGLKPENYQLRFIYSSSSNQTKFQTEKETLQIRNTKPIEGDRLTTYFVNLRLVELAKPNDKAIEVDGIRFETTLPETVLNLPEKKSGVETSVKIGIRITNNNNTDFYFNFYNTLIPELITSNLQRVQEYYTSNFLKSRLVSDLLLVVPGENITFFPHAKLLWKKNDQFKLKITAGDGGYWIFDNLKAGRYLLQLTYKNKSAQTTVYDRITKKGISFKKLWRGMVLVPIVELYLEI
;
A
#
# COMPACT_ATOMS: atom_id res chain seq x y z
N MET A 1 27.56 9.79 2.69
CA MET A 1 27.00 8.98 3.78
C MET A 1 27.49 7.55 3.56
N LYS A 2 28.32 6.99 4.46
CA LYS A 2 28.71 5.57 4.34
C LYS A 2 27.44 4.73 4.43
N PRO A 3 27.23 3.74 3.55
CA PRO A 3 26.08 2.84 3.69
C PRO A 3 26.17 2.21 5.08
N ALA A 4 25.12 2.36 5.89
CA ALA A 4 25.02 1.67 7.16
C ALA A 4 25.30 0.17 6.91
N GLU A 5 26.07 -0.46 7.79
CA GLU A 5 26.35 -1.90 7.71
C GLU A 5 25.03 -2.63 7.49
N LEU A 6 24.94 -3.30 6.34
CA LEU A 6 23.75 -4.04 5.98
C LEU A 6 23.58 -5.14 7.02
N PHE A 7 22.56 -5.02 7.87
CA PHE A 7 22.12 -6.14 8.69
C PHE A 7 22.03 -7.39 7.83
N ASP A 8 22.53 -8.49 8.36
CA ASP A 8 22.61 -9.76 7.64
C ASP A 8 21.22 -10.10 7.08
N ASN A 9 21.09 -9.98 5.76
CA ASN A 9 19.86 -10.23 5.02
C ASN A 9 19.76 -11.73 4.76
N ASN A 10 19.83 -12.53 5.81
CA ASN A 10 19.53 -13.95 5.72
C ASN A 10 18.02 -14.13 5.91
N ASN A 11 17.38 -14.68 4.89
CA ASN A 11 16.00 -15.14 5.02
C ASN A 11 16.04 -16.45 5.79
N ASP A 12 15.39 -16.49 6.95
CA ASP A 12 15.13 -17.75 7.63
C ASP A 12 14.03 -18.49 6.86
N GLU A 13 14.44 -19.35 5.93
CA GLU A 13 13.56 -20.34 5.32
C GLU A 13 13.32 -21.47 6.32
N ALA A 14 12.25 -21.36 7.12
CA ALA A 14 11.85 -22.44 8.00
C ALA A 14 11.00 -23.46 7.21
N ASN A 15 11.46 -24.72 7.15
CA ASN A 15 10.71 -25.83 6.57
C ASN A 15 10.27 -25.60 5.12
N SER A 16 11.13 -24.96 4.29
CA SER A 16 10.82 -24.59 2.89
C SER A 16 9.58 -23.69 2.74
N ILE A 17 9.21 -22.97 3.80
CA ILE A 17 8.25 -21.87 3.75
C ILE A 17 9.05 -20.57 3.77
N ARG A 18 8.71 -19.66 2.85
CA ARG A 18 9.38 -18.37 2.74
C ARG A 18 8.36 -17.24 2.87
N LEU A 19 8.71 -16.24 3.68
CA LEU A 19 7.96 -15.00 3.81
C LEU A 19 8.82 -13.86 3.22
N GLU A 20 8.24 -13.03 2.38
CA GLU A 20 8.93 -11.86 1.81
C GLU A 20 8.00 -10.64 1.78
N ILE A 21 8.56 -9.45 1.96
CA ILE A 21 7.85 -8.22 1.61
C ILE A 21 7.80 -8.16 0.08
N TRP A 22 6.60 -8.13 -0.48
CA TRP A 22 6.39 -8.07 -1.93
C TRP A 22 6.70 -6.69 -2.50
N GLU A 23 6.76 -5.65 -1.67
CA GLU A 23 7.06 -4.27 -2.06
C GLU A 23 8.49 -4.10 -2.60
N PRO A 24 8.78 -3.01 -3.34
CA PRO A 24 10.15 -2.63 -3.68
C PRO A 24 11.02 -2.48 -2.42
N SER A 25 12.34 -2.57 -2.61
CA SER A 25 13.32 -2.44 -1.52
C SER A 25 13.36 -1.05 -0.85
N LEU A 26 12.74 -0.05 -1.47
CA LEU A 26 12.62 1.32 -0.98
C LEU A 26 11.14 1.70 -0.99
N ILE A 27 10.62 2.11 0.16
CA ILE A 27 9.27 2.64 0.36
C ILE A 27 9.43 4.06 0.89
N VAL A 28 8.87 5.03 0.19
CA VAL A 28 8.94 6.45 0.53
C VAL A 28 7.55 6.94 0.86
N LEU A 29 7.40 7.42 2.09
CA LEU A 29 6.13 7.95 2.59
C LEU A 29 6.30 9.44 2.91
N PRO A 30 5.41 10.32 2.41
CA PRO A 30 5.36 11.68 2.88
C PRO A 30 5.03 11.70 4.38
N ILE A 31 5.51 12.71 5.09
CA ILE A 31 4.98 13.05 6.40
C ILE A 31 3.69 13.85 6.16
N PRO A 32 2.54 13.41 6.71
CA PRO A 32 1.30 14.17 6.58
C PRO A 32 1.44 15.51 7.30
N GLU A 33 0.67 16.51 6.86
CA GLU A 33 0.55 17.78 7.60
C GLU A 33 0.12 17.53 9.06
N ARG A 34 0.49 18.44 9.96
CA ARG A 34 0.08 18.37 11.38
C ARG A 34 -1.37 18.81 11.56
N THR A 35 -2.30 18.09 10.94
CA THR A 35 -3.73 18.27 11.15
C THR A 35 -4.34 16.96 11.65
N PRO A 36 -5.38 17.00 12.50
CA PRO A 36 -5.99 15.79 13.05
C PRO A 36 -6.54 14.82 12.00
N LEU A 37 -6.83 15.32 10.80
CA LEU A 37 -7.41 14.58 9.70
C LEU A 37 -6.36 14.06 8.72
N ALA A 38 -5.19 14.70 8.64
CA ALA A 38 -4.14 14.29 7.73
C ALA A 38 -3.52 12.96 8.19
N ASN A 39 -3.77 11.94 7.39
CA ASN A 39 -3.10 10.65 7.52
C ASN A 39 -2.84 10.09 6.13
N ILE A 40 -1.78 9.29 6.05
CA ILE A 40 -1.40 8.60 4.83
C ILE A 40 -1.60 7.11 5.08
N SER A 41 -2.52 6.52 4.34
CA SER A 41 -2.77 5.09 4.40
C SER A 41 -2.12 4.40 3.21
N LEU A 42 -1.50 3.25 3.43
CA LEU A 42 -1.01 2.40 2.35
C LEU A 42 -1.27 0.92 2.65
N ARG A 43 -1.20 0.10 1.61
CA ARG A 43 -1.23 -1.36 1.74
C ARG A 43 0.13 -1.92 1.38
N LEU A 44 0.74 -2.60 2.35
CA LEU A 44 1.94 -3.40 2.15
C LEU A 44 1.52 -4.84 1.85
N TRP A 45 2.15 -5.47 0.87
CA TRP A 45 1.90 -6.88 0.57
C TRP A 45 3.06 -7.73 1.08
N LEU A 46 2.73 -8.80 1.80
CA LEU A 46 3.64 -9.89 2.11
C LEU A 46 3.33 -11.07 1.19
N LYS A 47 4.34 -11.71 0.65
CA LYS A 47 4.23 -12.93 -0.13
C LYS A 47 4.74 -14.10 0.69
N LEU A 48 3.83 -15.03 0.95
CA LEU A 48 4.12 -16.27 1.64
C LEU A 48 4.16 -17.40 0.60
N THR A 49 5.33 -17.99 0.40
CA THR A 49 5.57 -19.05 -0.57
C THR A 49 5.74 -20.38 0.13
N ASN A 50 4.91 -21.36 -0.22
CA ASN A 50 5.04 -22.73 0.27
C ASN A 50 5.77 -23.57 -0.78
N GLN A 51 7.03 -23.92 -0.53
CA GLN A 51 7.79 -24.78 -1.44
C GLN A 51 7.71 -26.26 -1.07
N THR A 52 6.97 -26.63 -0.02
CA THR A 52 6.80 -28.04 0.38
C THR A 52 5.81 -28.77 -0.52
N LEU A 53 5.67 -30.08 -0.30
CA LEU A 53 4.65 -30.93 -0.94
C LEU A 53 3.31 -30.95 -0.19
N LYS A 54 3.23 -30.38 1.02
CA LYS A 54 2.02 -30.37 1.85
C LYS A 54 1.46 -28.96 1.96
N PRO A 55 0.13 -28.78 2.06
CA PRO A 55 -0.44 -27.46 2.28
C PRO A 55 0.02 -26.92 3.62
N TRP A 56 0.32 -25.62 3.67
CA TRP A 56 0.76 -24.96 4.90
C TRP A 56 -0.35 -24.08 5.47
N LYS A 57 -0.59 -24.21 6.78
CA LYS A 57 -1.71 -23.56 7.46
C LYS A 57 -1.32 -22.18 7.98
N ILE A 58 -1.96 -21.14 7.45
CA ILE A 58 -1.97 -19.81 8.05
C ILE A 58 -3.03 -19.82 9.16
N HIS A 59 -2.60 -19.89 10.41
CA HIS A 59 -3.54 -19.79 11.52
C HIS A 59 -4.06 -18.34 11.67
N PRO A 60 -5.36 -18.14 11.90
CA PRO A 60 -5.96 -16.82 12.05
C PRO A 60 -5.47 -16.07 13.30
N ASN A 61 -5.00 -16.81 14.31
CA ASN A 61 -4.46 -16.24 15.55
C ASN A 61 -2.96 -15.93 15.46
N LYS A 62 -2.30 -16.24 14.34
CA LYS A 62 -0.86 -15.97 14.21
C LYS A 62 -0.62 -14.49 14.00
N ILE A 63 0.42 -14.01 14.66
CA ILE A 63 0.73 -12.59 14.73
C ILE A 63 1.83 -12.31 13.70
N ILE A 64 1.53 -11.38 12.80
CA ILE A 64 2.55 -10.70 12.00
C ILE A 64 3.06 -9.55 12.86
N ILE A 65 4.33 -9.66 13.24
CA ILE A 65 5.06 -8.80 14.17
C ILE A 65 5.96 -7.91 13.33
N PRO A 66 5.63 -6.61 13.15
CA PRO A 66 6.54 -5.71 12.48
C PRO A 66 7.69 -5.33 13.41
N GLU A 67 8.88 -5.16 12.82
CA GLU A 67 10.04 -4.56 13.45
C GLU A 67 10.51 -3.37 12.62
N LEU A 68 10.84 -2.28 13.30
CA LEU A 68 11.30 -1.05 12.70
C LEU A 68 12.63 -0.66 13.34
N ILE A 69 13.68 -0.53 12.53
CA ILE A 69 15.01 -0.11 12.96
C ILE A 69 15.25 1.31 12.46
N ALA A 70 15.68 2.21 13.35
CA ALA A 70 16.03 3.58 13.00
C ALA A 70 17.38 3.66 12.27
N SER A 71 17.69 4.83 11.70
CA SER A 71 18.93 5.06 10.94
C SER A 71 20.23 4.78 11.72
N ASN A 72 20.17 4.85 13.05
CA ASN A 72 21.27 4.55 13.97
C ASN A 72 21.38 3.07 14.36
N GLY A 73 20.59 2.18 13.74
CA GLY A 73 20.59 0.74 14.04
C GLY A 73 19.78 0.35 15.29
N LYS A 74 19.18 1.31 16.01
CA LYS A 74 18.35 1.02 17.19
C LYS A 74 17.01 0.45 16.77
N LEU A 75 16.66 -0.71 17.31
CA LEU A 75 15.31 -1.28 17.22
C LEU A 75 14.32 -0.37 17.97
N LEU A 76 13.30 0.12 17.28
CA LEU A 76 12.27 0.95 17.88
C LEU A 76 11.28 0.07 18.66
N GLU A 77 10.95 0.54 19.86
CA GLU A 77 9.93 -0.09 20.69
C GLU A 77 8.56 0.04 20.02
N ARG A 78 7.82 -1.05 20.04
CA ARG A 78 6.51 -1.14 19.42
C ARG A 78 5.47 -1.26 20.51
N GLU A 79 4.49 -0.36 20.48
CA GLU A 79 3.34 -0.44 21.36
C GLU A 79 2.23 -1.27 20.70
N LEU A 80 1.60 -2.14 21.49
CA LEU A 80 0.43 -2.90 21.09
C LEU A 80 -0.81 -2.18 21.61
N THR A 81 -1.59 -1.61 20.70
CA THR A 81 -2.84 -0.93 21.05
C THR A 81 -3.99 -1.92 21.01
N THR A 82 -4.39 -2.44 22.16
CA THR A 82 -5.47 -3.45 22.30
C THR A 82 -6.88 -2.86 22.46
N ASN A 83 -7.01 -1.57 22.79
CA ASN A 83 -8.19 -1.11 23.54
C ASN A 83 -9.16 -0.12 22.88
N ASN A 84 -8.88 0.53 21.74
CA ASN A 84 -9.75 1.64 21.29
C ASN A 84 -10.63 1.35 20.06
N GLN A 85 -10.35 0.34 19.24
CA GLN A 85 -11.16 0.06 18.03
C GLN A 85 -12.39 -0.84 18.26
N LYS A 86 -12.51 -1.50 19.43
CA LYS A 86 -13.72 -2.26 19.77
C LYS A 86 -14.98 -1.40 19.78
N ASN A 87 -14.87 -0.08 20.01
CA ASN A 87 -16.03 0.80 20.13
C ASN A 87 -16.51 1.41 18.81
N GLU A 88 -15.67 1.46 17.77
CA GLU A 88 -16.07 1.95 16.45
C GLU A 88 -16.63 0.83 15.55
N ALA A 89 -16.05 -0.37 15.62
CA ALA A 89 -16.55 -1.53 14.86
C ALA A 89 -17.85 -2.13 15.41
N ASN A 90 -18.20 -1.83 16.67
CA ASN A 90 -19.40 -2.36 17.35
C ASN A 90 -20.49 -1.30 17.57
N ARG A 91 -20.46 -0.13 16.90
CA ARG A 91 -21.66 0.74 16.94
C ARG A 91 -22.82 -0.04 16.29
N PRO A 92 -23.87 -0.40 17.03
CA PRO A 92 -24.99 -1.14 16.45
C PRO A 92 -25.60 -0.27 15.35
N TYR A 93 -25.77 -0.87 14.18
CA TYR A 93 -26.42 -0.22 13.05
C TYR A 93 -27.86 0.13 13.45
N GLN A 94 -28.18 1.42 13.64
CA GLN A 94 -29.47 1.90 14.16
C GLN A 94 -30.60 1.95 13.11
N GLY A 95 -30.46 1.26 11.97
CA GLY A 95 -31.49 1.21 10.94
C GLY A 95 -32.50 0.08 11.15
N ASP A 96 -33.71 0.41 11.61
CA ASP A 96 -34.84 -0.51 11.88
C ASP A 96 -35.51 -1.08 10.61
N ASN A 97 -34.73 -1.61 9.67
CA ASN A 97 -35.28 -2.35 8.53
C ASN A 97 -34.98 -3.85 8.65
N LEU A 98 -36.03 -4.65 8.50
CA LEU A 98 -36.00 -6.12 8.54
C LEU A 98 -35.03 -6.71 7.51
N ILE A 99 -34.87 -6.05 6.35
CA ILE A 99 -33.87 -6.41 5.33
C ILE A 99 -32.44 -6.27 5.87
N ASN A 100 -32.17 -5.23 6.67
CA ASN A 100 -30.85 -5.02 7.27
C ASN A 100 -30.55 -6.02 8.38
N LYS A 101 -31.56 -6.48 9.14
CA LYS A 101 -31.40 -7.57 10.12
C LYS A 101 -31.02 -8.90 9.45
N VAL A 102 -31.62 -9.21 8.30
CA VAL A 102 -31.27 -10.40 7.51
C VAL A 102 -29.87 -10.28 6.91
N VAL A 103 -29.52 -9.13 6.33
CA VAL A 103 -28.16 -8.87 5.82
C VAL A 103 -27.12 -8.97 6.94
N TYR A 104 -27.42 -8.44 8.14
CA TYR A 104 -26.55 -8.54 9.31
C TYR A 104 -26.41 -9.99 9.82
N PHE A 105 -27.50 -10.77 9.83
CA PHE A 105 -27.47 -12.18 10.22
C PHE A 105 -26.66 -13.04 9.23
N ILE A 106 -26.87 -12.85 7.92
CA ILE A 106 -26.08 -13.51 6.87
C ILE A 106 -24.62 -13.07 6.92
N SER A 107 -24.35 -11.78 7.16
CA SER A 107 -22.99 -11.25 7.36
C SER A 107 -22.33 -11.87 8.58
N ASN A 108 -23.06 -12.06 9.69
CA ASN A 108 -22.55 -12.75 10.88
C ASN A 108 -22.29 -14.25 10.65
N LEU A 109 -23.07 -14.92 9.80
CA LEU A 109 -22.87 -16.31 9.41
C LEU A 109 -21.66 -16.47 8.48
N ILE A 110 -21.54 -15.61 7.47
CA ILE A 110 -20.36 -15.52 6.59
C ILE A 110 -19.14 -15.15 7.41
N ASP A 111 -19.27 -14.20 8.36
CA ASP A 111 -18.22 -13.87 9.32
C ASP A 111 -17.90 -15.05 10.23
N ASN A 112 -18.83 -15.91 10.63
CA ASN A 112 -18.52 -17.10 11.42
C ASN A 112 -17.77 -18.16 10.60
N PHE A 113 -18.08 -18.34 9.32
CA PHE A 113 -17.29 -19.17 8.40
C PHE A 113 -15.93 -18.54 8.06
N ALA A 114 -15.87 -17.22 7.92
CA ALA A 114 -14.64 -16.46 7.72
C ALA A 114 -13.78 -16.36 9.00
N LYS A 115 -14.41 -16.37 10.20
CA LYS A 115 -13.79 -16.42 11.54
C LYS A 115 -13.20 -17.80 11.80
N ARG A 116 -13.73 -18.86 11.18
CA ARG A 116 -13.01 -20.14 11.10
C ARG A 116 -11.73 -20.06 10.29
N GLY A 117 -11.50 -18.98 9.50
CA GLY A 117 -10.24 -18.24 9.30
C GLY A 117 -8.98 -18.99 8.86
N ILE A 118 -9.07 -20.30 8.62
CA ILE A 118 -7.93 -21.10 8.24
C ILE A 118 -7.68 -20.84 6.77
N SER A 119 -6.72 -19.97 6.52
CA SER A 119 -6.17 -19.77 5.20
C SER A 119 -5.07 -20.79 4.95
N TRP A 120 -5.14 -21.52 3.84
CA TRP A 120 -4.06 -22.42 3.43
C TRP A 120 -3.21 -21.79 2.32
N VAL A 121 -1.93 -22.15 2.29
CA VAL A 121 -1.06 -21.96 1.13
C VAL A 121 -0.80 -23.33 0.54
N SER A 122 -1.35 -23.57 -0.65
CA SER A 122 -1.19 -24.85 -1.35
C SER A 122 0.29 -25.16 -1.64
N PRO A 123 0.66 -26.45 -1.78
CA PRO A 123 2.00 -26.84 -2.20
C PRO A 123 2.44 -26.11 -3.47
N LYS A 124 3.71 -25.67 -3.51
CA LYS A 124 4.33 -24.97 -4.64
C LYS A 124 3.57 -23.72 -5.10
N ARG A 125 2.76 -23.11 -4.21
CA ARG A 125 2.02 -21.87 -4.48
C ARG A 125 2.47 -20.78 -3.52
N ALA A 126 2.17 -19.54 -3.91
CA ALA A 126 2.34 -18.37 -3.06
C ALA A 126 0.98 -17.74 -2.75
N LYS A 127 0.87 -17.13 -1.58
CA LYS A 127 -0.30 -16.35 -1.16
C LYS A 127 0.15 -14.95 -0.77
N LEU A 128 -0.61 -13.96 -1.22
CA LEU A 128 -0.40 -12.56 -0.84
C LEU A 128 -1.25 -12.21 0.39
N ILE A 129 -0.62 -11.61 1.39
CA ILE A 129 -1.23 -11.10 2.61
C ILE A 129 -1.06 -9.58 2.59
N SER A 130 -2.15 -8.84 2.72
CA SER A 130 -2.11 -7.38 2.82
C SER A 130 -2.02 -6.96 4.28
N ILE A 131 -1.13 -6.03 4.57
CA ILE A 131 -0.99 -5.30 5.83
C ILE A 131 -1.38 -3.86 5.54
N ALA A 132 -2.41 -3.36 6.21
CA ALA A 132 -2.73 -1.94 6.13
C ALA A 132 -1.76 -1.19 7.05
N ALA A 133 -1.16 -0.13 6.52
CA ALA A 133 -0.27 0.76 7.25
C ALA A 133 -0.86 2.17 7.19
N LYS A 134 -0.64 2.94 8.26
CA LYS A 134 -1.07 4.33 8.37
C LYS A 134 0.03 5.15 9.02
N ILE A 135 0.35 6.30 8.42
CA ILE A 135 1.16 7.34 9.05
C ILE A 135 0.24 8.48 9.46
N CYS A 136 0.34 8.92 10.71
CA CYS A 136 -0.45 10.02 11.26
C CYS A 136 0.25 10.67 12.45
N TRP A 137 -0.21 11.87 12.80
CA TRP A 137 0.17 12.54 14.05
C TRP A 137 -0.78 12.15 15.17
N GLN A 138 -0.25 11.80 16.34
CA GLN A 138 -1.01 11.59 17.57
C GLN A 138 -0.25 12.23 18.75
N LYS A 139 -0.89 13.18 19.46
CA LYS A 139 -0.26 13.93 20.56
C LYS A 139 1.11 14.52 20.17
N ASP A 140 1.16 15.17 19.01
CA ASP A 140 2.39 15.76 18.43
C ASP A 140 3.52 14.78 18.11
N LEU A 141 3.27 13.46 18.18
CA LEU A 141 4.20 12.43 17.77
C LEU A 141 3.76 11.84 16.43
N LEU A 142 4.70 11.79 15.48
CA LEU A 142 4.49 11.06 14.24
C LEU A 142 4.51 9.56 14.53
N GLN A 143 3.52 8.86 14.02
CA GLN A 143 3.29 7.45 14.30
C GLN A 143 3.14 6.65 13.01
N LEU A 144 3.73 5.44 12.98
CA LEU A 144 3.43 4.40 12.01
C LEU A 144 2.57 3.33 12.68
N GLN A 145 1.33 3.18 12.23
CA GLN A 145 0.40 2.14 12.64
C GLN A 145 0.35 1.04 11.59
N LEU A 146 0.47 -0.23 12.01
CA LEU A 146 0.39 -1.41 11.16
C LEU A 146 -0.72 -2.31 11.67
N LEU A 147 -1.73 -2.54 10.83
CA LEU A 147 -2.86 -3.43 11.09
C LEU A 147 -2.53 -4.82 10.57
N THR A 148 -2.15 -5.72 11.47
CA THR A 148 -1.54 -7.01 11.11
C THR A 148 -2.48 -8.20 11.19
N ASN A 149 -3.68 -8.04 11.74
CA ASN A 149 -4.69 -9.09 11.79
C ASN A 149 -5.94 -8.71 10.97
N ARG A 150 -6.28 -9.53 9.98
CA ARG A 150 -7.43 -9.32 9.08
C ARG A 150 -8.79 -9.59 9.75
N TYR A 151 -8.82 -10.43 10.78
CA TYR A 151 -10.09 -10.93 11.34
C TYR A 151 -10.42 -10.35 12.70
N GLN A 152 -9.45 -9.72 13.35
CA GLN A 152 -9.61 -9.08 14.63
C GLN A 152 -8.92 -7.73 14.53
N ALA A 153 -9.69 -6.64 14.54
CA ALA A 153 -9.20 -5.26 14.65
C ALA A 153 -8.47 -4.97 15.98
N LEU A 154 -7.86 -5.99 16.59
CA LEU A 154 -7.37 -6.01 17.96
C LEU A 154 -5.85 -5.90 18.04
N ASN A 155 -5.13 -6.18 16.95
CA ASN A 155 -3.67 -6.14 16.95
C ASN A 155 -3.18 -5.11 15.94
N SER A 156 -3.21 -3.84 16.36
CA SER A 156 -2.45 -2.78 15.71
C SER A 156 -1.10 -2.62 16.41
N SER A 157 -0.06 -2.53 15.60
CA SER A 157 1.31 -2.28 16.04
C SER A 157 1.65 -0.83 15.74
N SER A 158 2.09 -0.11 16.76
CA SER A 158 2.38 1.32 16.66
C SER A 158 3.83 1.62 16.99
N PHE A 159 4.46 2.44 16.15
CA PHE A 159 5.77 3.04 16.43
C PHE A 159 5.59 4.54 16.54
N TYR A 160 6.07 5.14 17.63
CA TYR A 160 5.89 6.56 17.94
C TYR A 160 7.19 7.34 17.83
N GLY A 161 7.08 8.67 17.77
CA GLY A 161 8.23 9.57 17.78
C GLY A 161 9.09 9.48 16.52
N LEU A 162 8.47 9.12 15.38
CA LEU A 162 9.16 9.01 14.11
C LEU A 162 9.60 10.39 13.61
N LYS A 163 10.79 10.45 13.01
CA LYS A 163 11.41 11.60 12.37
C LYS A 163 11.50 11.42 10.84
N PRO A 164 11.69 12.51 10.06
CA PRO A 164 11.97 12.47 8.62
C PRO A 164 13.34 11.85 8.33
N GLU A 165 13.45 10.53 8.43
CA GLU A 165 14.70 9.81 8.22
C GLU A 165 14.49 8.44 7.55
N ASN A 166 15.59 7.68 7.44
CA ASN A 166 15.57 6.32 6.93
C ASN A 166 15.36 5.32 8.08
N TYR A 167 14.51 4.34 7.84
CA TYR A 167 14.25 3.20 8.69
C TYR A 167 14.39 1.92 7.89
N GLN A 168 14.51 0.80 8.59
CA GLN A 168 14.41 -0.52 8.02
C GLN A 168 13.20 -1.23 8.62
N LEU A 169 12.30 -1.68 7.76
CA LEU A 169 11.08 -2.40 8.12
C LEU A 169 11.23 -3.87 7.75
N ARG A 170 10.91 -4.76 8.68
CA ARG A 170 10.67 -6.18 8.37
C ARG A 170 9.46 -6.71 9.12
N PHE A 171 9.02 -7.90 8.73
CA PHE A 171 7.95 -8.62 9.41
C PHE A 171 8.43 -9.98 9.87
N ILE A 172 8.01 -10.35 11.06
CA ILE A 172 8.16 -11.69 11.62
C ILE A 172 6.79 -12.31 11.67
N TYR A 173 6.68 -13.52 11.16
CA TYR A 173 5.52 -14.37 11.34
C TYR A 173 5.86 -15.44 12.38
N SER A 174 5.13 -15.42 13.50
CA SER A 174 5.32 -16.40 14.58
C SER A 174 4.09 -17.30 14.69
N SER A 175 4.32 -18.61 14.62
CA SER A 175 3.33 -19.61 14.99
C SER A 175 3.07 -19.57 16.49
N SER A 176 1.84 -19.31 16.91
CA SER A 176 1.47 -19.10 18.32
C SER A 176 1.19 -20.40 19.09
N SER A 177 1.62 -21.57 18.60
CA SER A 177 1.47 -22.84 19.34
C SER A 177 2.11 -22.79 20.73
N ASN A 178 3.02 -21.84 20.97
CA ASN A 178 3.71 -21.63 22.25
C ASN A 178 3.38 -20.29 22.94
N GLN A 179 2.37 -19.54 22.50
CA GLN A 179 2.05 -18.28 23.19
C GLN A 179 1.34 -18.56 24.52
N THR A 180 2.09 -18.21 25.57
CA THR A 180 1.70 -17.90 26.94
C THR A 180 0.29 -17.32 27.05
N LYS A 181 -0.49 -17.87 27.98
CA LYS A 181 -1.77 -17.29 28.41
C LYS A 181 -1.57 -15.81 28.73
N PHE A 182 -2.38 -14.93 28.12
CA PHE A 182 -2.48 -13.53 28.52
C PHE A 182 -3.01 -13.49 29.95
N GLN A 183 -2.14 -13.27 30.94
CA GLN A 183 -2.57 -12.94 32.30
C GLN A 183 -2.57 -11.42 32.45
N THR A 184 -3.78 -10.88 32.55
CA THR A 184 -4.05 -9.47 32.80
C THR A 184 -3.83 -9.16 34.28
N GLU A 185 -2.61 -9.29 34.80
CA GLU A 185 -2.28 -8.81 36.14
C GLU A 185 -1.43 -7.55 36.01
N LYS A 186 -2.13 -6.41 36.06
CA LYS A 186 -1.63 -5.02 35.94
C LYS A 186 -1.31 -4.59 34.51
N GLU A 187 -1.70 -3.37 34.14
CA GLU A 187 -1.81 -2.77 32.79
C GLU A 187 -0.54 -2.76 31.90
N THR A 188 0.52 -3.48 32.25
CA THR A 188 1.75 -3.64 31.47
C THR A 188 1.84 -5.04 30.88
N LEU A 189 1.62 -5.15 29.57
CA LEU A 189 1.80 -6.39 28.80
C LEU A 189 3.30 -6.73 28.68
N GLN A 190 3.84 -7.51 29.62
CA GLN A 190 5.18 -8.09 29.46
C GLN A 190 5.11 -9.43 28.72
N ILE A 191 5.71 -9.49 27.54
CA ILE A 191 5.87 -10.72 26.77
C ILE A 191 6.96 -11.56 27.45
N ARG A 192 6.58 -12.60 28.20
CA ARG A 192 7.55 -13.59 28.71
C ARG A 192 8.04 -14.45 27.54
N ASN A 193 9.34 -14.35 27.25
CA ASN A 193 10.02 -15.16 26.23
C ASN A 193 10.12 -16.62 26.70
N THR A 194 9.18 -17.48 26.30
CA THR A 194 9.44 -18.92 26.26
C THR A 194 10.45 -19.20 25.15
N LYS A 195 11.39 -20.15 25.37
CA LYS A 195 12.33 -20.54 24.31
C LYS A 195 11.52 -20.95 23.07
N PRO A 196 11.67 -20.26 21.93
CA PRO A 196 10.95 -20.61 20.71
C PRO A 196 11.36 -22.02 20.29
N ILE A 197 10.40 -22.83 19.84
CA ILE A 197 10.73 -24.06 19.13
C ILE A 197 11.33 -23.62 17.80
N GLU A 198 12.59 -23.97 17.61
CA GLU A 198 13.37 -23.72 16.41
C GLU A 198 12.61 -24.34 15.21
N GLY A 199 12.11 -23.50 14.28
CA GLY A 199 11.37 -23.95 13.09
C GLY A 199 10.00 -23.33 12.82
N ASP A 200 9.46 -22.53 13.75
CA ASP A 200 8.08 -21.97 13.65
C ASP A 200 8.02 -20.45 13.40
N ARG A 201 9.19 -19.83 13.18
CA ARG A 201 9.37 -18.39 12.93
C ARG A 201 9.81 -18.18 11.48
N LEU A 202 9.10 -17.32 10.76
CA LEU A 202 9.50 -16.84 9.44
C LEU A 202 9.81 -15.36 9.54
N THR A 203 10.89 -14.92 8.91
CA THR A 203 11.26 -13.50 8.86
C THR A 203 11.32 -13.04 7.41
N THR A 204 10.96 -11.79 7.16
CA THR A 204 11.26 -11.14 5.88
C THR A 204 12.62 -10.48 5.94
N TYR A 205 13.25 -10.30 4.77
CA TYR A 205 14.29 -9.28 4.61
C TYR A 205 13.81 -7.90 5.06
N PHE A 206 14.79 -7.06 5.40
CA PHE A 206 14.53 -5.64 5.59
C PHE A 206 14.26 -4.94 4.26
N VAL A 207 13.29 -4.03 4.27
CA VAL A 207 13.11 -3.02 3.23
C VAL A 207 13.37 -1.65 3.83
N ASN A 208 13.93 -0.75 3.02
CA ASN A 208 14.15 0.63 3.45
C ASN A 208 12.81 1.38 3.44
N LEU A 209 12.44 1.95 4.57
CA LEU A 209 11.32 2.86 4.70
C LEU A 209 11.88 4.27 4.94
N ARG A 210 11.57 5.22 4.06
CA ARG A 210 11.99 6.62 4.20
C ARG A 210 10.78 7.50 4.46
N LEU A 211 10.85 8.29 5.52
CA LEU A 211 9.88 9.34 5.79
C LEU A 211 10.45 10.65 5.27
N VAL A 212 9.71 11.33 4.39
CA VAL A 212 10.17 12.56 3.73
C VAL A 212 9.20 13.70 4.00
N GLU A 213 9.76 14.88 4.22
CA GLU A 213 8.97 16.12 4.22
C GLU A 213 8.54 16.47 2.80
N LEU A 214 7.51 17.30 2.70
CA LEU A 214 7.03 17.84 1.42
C LEU A 214 8.06 18.82 0.86
N ALA A 215 8.31 18.76 -0.44
CA ALA A 215 9.30 19.59 -1.11
C ALA A 215 8.76 21.01 -1.35
N LYS A 216 9.33 21.99 -0.63
CA LYS A 216 9.02 23.41 -0.84
C LYS A 216 9.40 23.90 -2.25
N PRO A 217 8.80 24.99 -2.77
CA PRO A 217 7.71 25.77 -2.18
C PRO A 217 6.31 25.19 -2.44
N ASN A 218 6.22 24.15 -3.26
CA ASN A 218 4.95 23.55 -3.67
C ASN A 218 4.78 22.25 -2.89
N ASP A 219 4.05 22.30 -1.78
CA ASP A 219 3.77 21.18 -0.83
C ASP A 219 3.00 19.99 -1.47
N LYS A 220 2.98 19.91 -2.80
CA LYS A 220 2.38 18.86 -3.61
C LYS A 220 3.40 17.86 -4.16
N ALA A 221 4.68 18.02 -3.80
CA ALA A 221 5.75 17.15 -4.26
C ALA A 221 6.54 16.54 -3.12
N ILE A 222 7.16 15.40 -3.39
CA ILE A 222 8.19 14.81 -2.52
C ILE A 222 9.44 14.51 -3.34
N GLU A 223 10.59 14.59 -2.69
CA GLU A 223 11.89 14.36 -3.32
C GLU A 223 12.67 13.26 -2.60
N VAL A 224 13.17 12.31 -3.37
CA VAL A 224 13.94 11.17 -2.88
C VAL A 224 15.14 10.96 -3.78
N ASP A 225 16.35 11.05 -3.20
CA ASP A 225 17.62 10.84 -3.89
C ASP A 225 17.75 11.71 -5.17
N GLY A 226 17.30 12.96 -5.11
CA GLY A 226 17.29 13.90 -6.23
C GLY A 226 16.18 13.65 -7.25
N ILE A 227 15.23 12.76 -6.99
CA ILE A 227 14.07 12.53 -7.87
C ILE A 227 12.82 13.08 -7.20
N ARG A 228 12.19 14.06 -7.83
CA ARG A 228 10.97 14.71 -7.36
C ARG A 228 9.74 14.12 -8.03
N PHE A 229 8.76 13.71 -7.23
CA PHE A 229 7.47 13.17 -7.68
C PHE A 229 6.35 14.12 -7.26
N GLU A 230 5.45 14.44 -8.21
CA GLU A 230 4.33 15.37 -8.00
C GLU A 230 3.06 14.82 -8.66
N THR A 231 1.91 14.94 -7.98
CA THR A 231 0.61 14.61 -8.57
C THR A 231 0.19 15.77 -9.45
N THR A 232 -0.04 15.51 -10.73
CA THR A 232 -0.51 16.52 -11.69
C THR A 232 -1.99 16.35 -11.96
N LEU A 233 -2.76 17.38 -11.61
CA LEU A 233 -4.18 17.50 -11.88
C LEU A 233 -4.44 18.92 -12.40
N PRO A 234 -4.36 19.17 -13.73
CA PRO A 234 -4.49 20.51 -14.30
C PRO A 234 -5.83 21.17 -13.97
N GLU A 235 -6.89 20.36 -13.88
CA GLU A 235 -8.23 20.79 -13.51
C GLU A 235 -8.61 20.09 -12.21
N THR A 236 -8.68 20.84 -11.11
CA THR A 236 -9.12 20.31 -9.81
C THR A 236 -10.64 20.15 -9.75
N VAL A 237 -11.37 20.87 -10.59
CA VAL A 237 -12.82 20.76 -10.76
C VAL A 237 -13.08 20.04 -12.07
N LEU A 238 -13.62 18.83 -11.99
CA LEU A 238 -13.98 18.04 -13.16
C LEU A 238 -15.48 18.12 -13.38
N ASN A 239 -15.86 18.74 -14.50
CA ASN A 239 -17.24 18.79 -14.95
C ASN A 239 -17.68 17.39 -15.36
N LEU A 240 -18.80 16.95 -14.79
CA LEU A 240 -19.39 15.67 -15.11
C LEU A 240 -19.94 15.70 -16.55
N PRO A 241 -19.83 14.59 -17.31
CA PRO A 241 -20.42 14.53 -18.65
C PRO A 241 -21.92 14.81 -18.60
N GLU A 242 -22.51 15.24 -19.72
CA GLU A 242 -23.96 15.25 -19.85
C GLU A 242 -24.55 13.87 -19.50
N LYS A 243 -25.72 13.86 -18.85
CA LYS A 243 -26.41 12.65 -18.41
C LYS A 243 -27.03 11.87 -19.58
N LYS A 244 -26.17 11.39 -20.48
CA LYS A 244 -26.49 10.63 -21.68
C LYS A 244 -25.67 9.34 -21.69
N SER A 245 -26.32 8.23 -22.05
CA SER A 245 -25.66 6.93 -22.11
C SER A 245 -24.50 6.94 -23.10
N GLY A 246 -23.33 6.46 -22.67
CA GLY A 246 -22.14 6.37 -23.51
C GLY A 246 -21.35 7.67 -23.67
N VAL A 247 -21.79 8.78 -23.07
CA VAL A 247 -20.99 10.01 -23.02
C VAL A 247 -19.89 9.85 -21.96
N GLU A 248 -18.66 10.10 -22.37
CA GLU A 248 -17.47 10.02 -21.54
C GLU A 248 -16.73 11.36 -21.57
N THR A 249 -16.33 11.87 -20.40
CA THR A 249 -15.43 13.04 -20.30
C THR A 249 -14.03 12.55 -20.02
N SER A 250 -13.07 12.90 -20.87
CA SER A 250 -11.65 12.59 -20.62
C SER A 250 -11.10 13.53 -19.57
N VAL A 251 -10.33 13.01 -18.61
CA VAL A 251 -9.79 13.79 -17.48
C VAL A 251 -8.28 13.58 -17.41
N LYS A 252 -7.54 14.64 -17.06
CA LYS A 252 -6.07 14.59 -16.95
C LYS A 252 -5.66 14.38 -15.51
N ILE A 253 -5.48 13.11 -15.14
CA ILE A 253 -4.90 12.70 -13.85
C ILE A 253 -3.55 12.08 -14.15
N GLY A 254 -2.47 12.58 -13.55
CA GLY A 254 -1.13 12.11 -13.87
C GLY A 254 -0.09 12.35 -12.79
N ILE A 255 1.13 11.96 -13.10
CA ILE A 255 2.31 12.17 -12.26
C ILE A 255 3.37 12.92 -13.05
N ARG A 256 4.01 13.90 -12.42
CA ARG A 256 5.23 14.55 -12.92
C ARG A 256 6.42 14.04 -12.13
N ILE A 257 7.47 13.69 -12.85
CA ILE A 257 8.72 13.21 -12.29
C ILE A 257 9.84 14.11 -12.80
N THR A 258 10.56 14.74 -11.90
CA THR A 258 11.71 15.61 -12.22
C THR A 258 12.99 14.97 -11.70
N ASN A 259 14.03 14.92 -12.52
CA ASN A 259 15.33 14.37 -12.14
C ASN A 259 16.29 15.51 -11.80
N ASN A 260 16.43 15.82 -10.51
CA ASN A 260 17.42 16.76 -9.98
C ASN A 260 18.77 16.09 -9.69
N ASN A 261 18.92 14.79 -9.96
CA ASN A 261 20.17 14.07 -9.79
C ASN A 261 21.06 14.19 -11.03
N ASN A 262 22.35 13.89 -10.90
CA ASN A 262 23.33 13.89 -11.99
C ASN A 262 23.37 12.57 -12.79
N THR A 263 22.38 11.68 -12.59
CA THR A 263 22.30 10.38 -13.27
C THR A 263 20.97 10.25 -13.99
N ASP A 264 20.99 9.81 -15.25
CA ASP A 264 19.75 9.52 -15.99
C ASP A 264 19.02 8.30 -15.42
N PHE A 265 17.70 8.37 -15.38
CA PHE A 265 16.85 7.26 -14.96
C PHE A 265 15.75 6.95 -15.98
N TYR A 266 15.47 5.67 -16.15
CA TYR A 266 14.25 5.23 -16.80
C TYR A 266 13.13 5.06 -15.78
N PHE A 267 11.94 5.54 -16.12
CA PHE A 267 10.71 5.31 -15.36
C PHE A 267 9.78 4.41 -16.16
N ASN A 268 9.39 3.30 -15.54
CA ASN A 268 8.44 2.36 -16.10
C ASN A 268 7.01 2.78 -15.72
N PHE A 269 6.12 2.91 -16.70
CA PHE A 269 4.68 3.18 -16.53
C PHE A 269 3.79 1.98 -16.86
N TYR A 270 4.38 0.81 -17.13
CA TYR A 270 3.66 -0.45 -17.25
C TYR A 270 3.25 -0.97 -15.87
N ASN A 271 2.01 -0.71 -15.46
CA ASN A 271 1.40 -1.13 -14.20
C ASN A 271 2.18 -0.71 -12.95
N THR A 272 2.60 0.55 -12.91
CA THR A 272 3.36 1.13 -11.80
C THR A 272 2.64 2.28 -11.11
N LEU A 273 1.69 2.95 -11.77
CA LEU A 273 0.92 4.04 -11.21
C LEU A 273 -0.41 3.51 -10.63
N ILE A 274 -0.56 3.64 -9.32
CA ILE A 274 -1.72 3.15 -8.57
C ILE A 274 -2.46 4.35 -8.00
N PRO A 275 -3.67 4.68 -8.51
CA PRO A 275 -4.50 5.73 -7.96
C PRO A 275 -5.27 5.24 -6.73
N GLU A 276 -5.52 6.16 -5.82
CA GLU A 276 -6.41 6.00 -4.68
C GLU A 276 -7.30 7.23 -4.55
N LEU A 277 -8.60 7.01 -4.33
CA LEU A 277 -9.56 8.07 -4.05
C LEU A 277 -10.06 7.92 -2.62
N ILE A 278 -10.10 9.05 -1.92
CA ILE A 278 -10.54 9.16 -0.54
C ILE A 278 -11.67 10.20 -0.50
N THR A 279 -12.75 9.91 0.21
CA THR A 279 -13.87 10.85 0.38
C THR A 279 -13.52 11.97 1.36
N SER A 280 -14.32 13.03 1.43
CA SER A 280 -14.20 14.06 2.47
C SER A 280 -14.25 13.52 3.90
N ASN A 281 -14.86 12.36 4.11
CA ASN A 281 -14.92 11.65 5.40
C ASN A 281 -13.71 10.75 5.65
N LEU A 282 -12.63 10.90 4.85
CA LEU A 282 -11.41 10.11 4.93
C LEU A 282 -11.62 8.60 4.71
N GLN A 283 -12.73 8.23 4.05
CA GLN A 283 -12.99 6.85 3.68
C GLN A 283 -12.46 6.58 2.28
N ARG A 284 -11.67 5.51 2.14
CA ARG A 284 -11.21 5.05 0.83
C ARG A 284 -12.41 4.64 -0.03
N VAL A 285 -12.52 5.20 -1.22
CA VAL A 285 -13.47 4.75 -2.23
C VAL A 285 -13.04 3.37 -2.70
N GLN A 286 -13.97 2.43 -2.75
CA GLN A 286 -13.67 1.09 -3.22
C GLN A 286 -13.18 1.11 -4.67
N GLU A 287 -11.93 0.70 -4.85
CA GLU A 287 -11.32 0.53 -6.16
C GLU A 287 -11.39 -0.93 -6.62
N TYR A 288 -11.54 -1.11 -7.93
CA TYR A 288 -11.40 -2.40 -8.60
C TYR A 288 -10.27 -2.32 -9.62
N TYR A 289 -9.40 -3.33 -9.61
CA TYR A 289 -8.41 -3.52 -10.65
C TYR A 289 -8.84 -4.66 -11.57
N THR A 290 -8.83 -4.41 -12.86
CA THR A 290 -9.03 -5.46 -13.87
C THR A 290 -7.94 -5.36 -14.92
N SER A 291 -7.33 -6.49 -15.25
CA SER A 291 -6.36 -6.62 -16.33
C SER A 291 -6.47 -8.02 -16.90
N ASN A 292 -6.42 -8.13 -18.22
CA ASN A 292 -6.28 -9.41 -18.90
C ASN A 292 -4.80 -9.79 -19.10
N PHE A 293 -3.86 -8.91 -18.72
CA PHE A 293 -2.42 -9.06 -18.91
C PHE A 293 -2.00 -9.44 -20.34
N LEU A 294 -2.85 -9.16 -21.34
CA LEU A 294 -2.57 -9.51 -22.74
C LEU A 294 -1.68 -8.47 -23.42
N LYS A 295 -1.67 -7.23 -22.92
CA LYS A 295 -0.80 -6.19 -23.46
C LYS A 295 0.61 -6.40 -22.94
N SER A 296 1.54 -6.74 -23.82
CA SER A 296 2.96 -6.76 -23.47
C SER A 296 3.48 -5.35 -23.20
N ARG A 297 4.49 -5.23 -22.35
CA ARG A 297 5.23 -3.98 -22.16
C ARG A 297 5.84 -3.51 -23.47
N LEU A 298 5.79 -2.20 -23.72
CA LEU A 298 6.34 -1.52 -24.89
C LEU A 298 7.50 -0.61 -24.49
N VAL A 299 8.34 -0.23 -25.46
CA VAL A 299 9.42 0.75 -25.24
C VAL A 299 8.84 2.10 -24.82
N SER A 300 7.68 2.48 -25.34
CA SER A 300 6.95 3.70 -24.96
C SER A 300 6.49 3.73 -23.50
N ASP A 301 6.45 2.58 -22.81
CA ASP A 301 6.12 2.53 -21.38
C ASP A 301 7.35 2.87 -20.51
N LEU A 302 8.55 2.98 -21.09
CA LEU A 302 9.81 3.29 -20.41
C LEU A 302 10.30 4.67 -20.85
N LEU A 303 10.09 5.68 -20.00
CA LEU A 303 10.48 7.05 -20.29
C LEU A 303 11.81 7.40 -19.60
N LEU A 304 12.76 7.92 -20.38
CA LEU A 304 14.03 8.43 -19.87
C LEU A 304 13.84 9.84 -19.31
N VAL A 305 14.46 10.12 -18.17
CA VAL A 305 14.57 11.47 -17.60
C VAL A 305 16.04 11.73 -17.31
N VAL A 306 16.65 12.64 -18.06
CA VAL A 306 18.03 13.08 -17.85
C VAL A 306 18.10 14.17 -16.76
N PRO A 307 19.28 14.45 -16.18
CA PRO A 307 19.47 15.51 -15.19
C PRO A 307 18.87 16.86 -15.61
N GLY A 308 18.15 17.49 -14.68
CA GLY A 308 17.46 18.77 -14.88
C GLY A 308 16.14 18.68 -15.64
N GLU A 309 15.82 17.54 -16.26
CA GLU A 309 14.58 17.36 -17.01
C GLU A 309 13.44 16.79 -16.17
N ASN A 310 12.23 16.88 -16.73
CA ASN A 310 11.03 16.29 -16.15
C ASN A 310 10.17 15.64 -17.23
N ILE A 311 9.43 14.62 -16.82
CA ILE A 311 8.37 14.00 -17.62
C ILE A 311 7.05 14.16 -16.88
N THR A 312 5.97 14.30 -17.64
CA THR A 312 4.60 14.24 -17.11
C THR A 312 3.87 13.11 -17.82
N PHE A 313 3.37 12.15 -17.04
CA PHE A 313 2.64 11.01 -17.55
C PHE A 313 1.17 11.09 -17.13
N PHE A 314 0.28 11.16 -18.12
CA PHE A 314 -1.17 11.11 -17.94
C PHE A 314 -1.68 9.76 -18.43
N PRO A 315 -1.95 8.76 -17.56
CA PRO A 315 -2.76 7.63 -17.97
C PRO A 315 -4.10 8.11 -18.54
N HIS A 316 -4.63 7.36 -19.48
CA HIS A 316 -5.93 7.65 -20.05
C HIS A 316 -7.00 7.47 -18.96
N ALA A 317 -7.61 8.57 -18.55
CA ALA A 317 -8.62 8.59 -17.51
C ALA A 317 -9.93 9.19 -18.05
N LYS A 318 -11.05 8.60 -17.65
CA LYS A 318 -12.38 8.99 -18.11
C LYS A 318 -13.42 8.93 -17.00
N LEU A 319 -14.28 9.93 -16.94
CA LEU A 319 -15.52 9.93 -16.17
C LEU A 319 -16.67 9.51 -17.07
N LEU A 320 -17.53 8.63 -16.56
CA LEU A 320 -18.72 8.17 -17.28
C LEU A 320 -19.90 7.95 -16.33
N TRP A 321 -21.10 8.16 -16.85
CA TRP A 321 -22.33 7.84 -16.13
C TRP A 321 -22.58 6.33 -16.07
N LYS A 322 -23.05 5.90 -14.91
CA LYS A 322 -23.68 4.61 -14.67
C LYS A 322 -25.18 4.84 -14.49
N LYS A 323 -25.96 3.75 -14.51
CA LYS A 323 -27.36 3.79 -14.07
C LYS A 323 -27.46 4.34 -12.63
N ASN A 324 -28.60 4.95 -12.30
CA ASN A 324 -28.93 5.47 -10.97
C ASN A 324 -28.05 6.65 -10.50
N ASP A 325 -27.70 7.54 -11.42
CA ASP A 325 -27.05 8.81 -11.12
C ASP A 325 -25.71 8.67 -10.39
N GLN A 326 -24.98 7.61 -10.75
CA GLN A 326 -23.67 7.30 -10.22
C GLN A 326 -22.61 7.52 -11.27
N PHE A 327 -21.45 8.03 -10.85
CA PHE A 327 -20.30 8.17 -11.73
C PHE A 327 -19.33 7.02 -11.54
N LYS A 328 -18.60 6.76 -12.61
CA LYS A 328 -17.44 5.89 -12.60
C LYS A 328 -16.23 6.66 -13.12
N LEU A 329 -15.15 6.63 -12.35
CA LEU A 329 -13.83 7.04 -12.83
C LEU A 329 -13.05 5.80 -13.24
N LYS A 330 -12.57 5.78 -14.48
CA LYS A 330 -11.76 4.70 -15.03
C LYS A 330 -10.40 5.25 -15.45
N ILE A 331 -9.31 4.66 -14.96
CA ILE A 331 -7.93 5.09 -15.23
C ILE A 331 -7.13 3.90 -15.78
N THR A 332 -6.46 4.03 -16.93
CA THR A 332 -5.63 2.95 -17.48
C THR A 332 -4.38 2.68 -16.64
N ALA A 333 -3.98 1.40 -16.54
CA ALA A 333 -2.80 0.98 -15.77
C ALA A 333 -1.57 0.67 -16.63
N GLY A 334 -1.61 0.90 -17.95
CA GLY A 334 -0.47 0.66 -18.86
C GLY A 334 -0.33 -0.79 -19.35
N ASP A 335 -0.69 -1.79 -18.54
CA ASP A 335 -0.69 -3.23 -18.87
C ASP A 335 -1.95 -3.71 -19.62
N GLY A 336 -2.73 -2.76 -20.17
CA GLY A 336 -4.04 -3.03 -20.76
C GLY A 336 -5.17 -3.13 -19.74
N GLY A 337 -4.84 -3.07 -18.44
CA GLY A 337 -5.80 -3.01 -17.36
C GLY A 337 -6.28 -1.61 -17.02
N TYR A 338 -7.21 -1.56 -16.05
CA TYR A 338 -7.83 -0.35 -15.56
C TYR A 338 -8.05 -0.40 -14.05
N TRP A 339 -7.87 0.76 -13.42
CA TRP A 339 -8.43 1.08 -12.13
C TRP A 339 -9.84 1.64 -12.33
N ILE A 340 -10.79 1.14 -11.55
CA ILE A 340 -12.20 1.52 -11.62
C ILE A 340 -12.66 1.95 -10.23
N PHE A 341 -13.15 3.17 -10.12
CA PHE A 341 -13.84 3.69 -8.95
C PHE A 341 -15.31 3.82 -9.29
N ASP A 342 -16.15 3.01 -8.66
CA ASP A 342 -17.59 2.95 -8.90
C ASP A 342 -18.37 3.75 -7.84
N ASN A 343 -19.62 4.10 -8.17
CA ASN A 343 -20.57 4.72 -7.24
C ASN A 343 -20.08 6.08 -6.68
N LEU A 344 -19.29 6.81 -7.48
CA LEU A 344 -18.90 8.17 -7.16
C LEU A 344 -20.13 9.09 -7.22
N LYS A 345 -20.09 10.18 -6.46
CA LYS A 345 -21.10 11.24 -6.41
C LYS A 345 -20.43 12.58 -6.69
N ALA A 346 -21.21 13.61 -6.99
CA ALA A 346 -20.70 14.97 -6.99
C ALA A 346 -20.19 15.35 -5.59
N GLY A 347 -19.11 16.13 -5.53
CA GLY A 347 -18.50 16.58 -4.28
C GLY A 347 -16.97 16.48 -4.26
N ARG A 348 -16.41 16.68 -3.06
CA ARG A 348 -14.98 16.73 -2.81
C ARG A 348 -14.40 15.34 -2.53
N TYR A 349 -13.30 15.05 -3.22
CA TYR A 349 -12.46 13.88 -3.07
C TYR A 349 -11.00 14.31 -2.87
N LEU A 350 -10.24 13.39 -2.32
CA LEU A 350 -8.80 13.46 -2.17
C LEU A 350 -8.20 12.37 -3.07
N LEU A 351 -7.37 12.77 -4.02
CA LEU A 351 -6.67 11.89 -4.94
C LEU A 351 -5.25 11.69 -4.45
N GLN A 352 -4.83 10.43 -4.34
CA GLN A 352 -3.45 10.06 -4.09
C GLN A 352 -2.95 9.15 -5.21
N LEU A 353 -1.72 9.37 -5.66
CA LEU A 353 -1.04 8.48 -6.59
C LEU A 353 0.12 7.79 -5.88
N THR A 354 0.31 6.51 -6.19
CA THR A 354 1.52 5.77 -5.82
C THR A 354 2.27 5.38 -7.08
N TYR A 355 3.54 5.78 -7.19
CA TYR A 355 4.46 5.21 -8.18
C TYR A 355 5.18 4.01 -7.57
N LYS A 356 5.11 2.84 -8.21
CA LYS A 356 5.69 1.59 -7.70
C LYS A 356 6.41 0.82 -8.79
N ASN A 357 7.74 0.76 -8.70
CA ASN A 357 8.57 -0.07 -9.56
C ASN A 357 9.54 -0.92 -8.74
N LYS A 358 9.57 -2.23 -9.00
CA LYS A 358 10.37 -3.20 -8.22
C LYS A 358 11.73 -3.52 -8.83
N SER A 359 11.89 -3.27 -10.12
CA SER A 359 13.05 -3.74 -10.87
C SER A 359 13.93 -2.58 -11.30
N ALA A 360 15.23 -2.66 -11.02
CA ALA A 360 16.22 -1.67 -11.47
C ALA A 360 16.65 -1.89 -12.94
N GLN A 361 16.22 -3.01 -13.53
CA GLN A 361 16.45 -3.33 -14.93
C GLN A 361 15.25 -4.08 -15.50
N THR A 362 15.04 -4.00 -16.80
CA THR A 362 14.05 -4.81 -17.47
C THR A 362 14.39 -5.05 -18.94
N THR A 363 13.71 -6.01 -19.56
CA THR A 363 13.84 -6.30 -20.99
C THR A 363 12.47 -6.15 -21.63
N VAL A 364 12.42 -5.41 -22.74
CA VAL A 364 11.22 -5.25 -23.56
C VAL A 364 11.48 -5.92 -24.90
N TYR A 365 10.54 -6.76 -25.34
CA TYR A 365 10.62 -7.34 -26.67
C TYR A 365 10.11 -6.34 -27.71
N ASP A 366 11.00 -5.86 -28.57
CA ASP A 366 10.64 -5.02 -29.69
C ASP A 366 10.12 -5.89 -30.85
N ARG A 367 8.86 -5.66 -31.22
CA ARG A 367 8.17 -6.43 -32.26
C ARG A 367 8.72 -6.15 -33.66
N ILE A 368 9.28 -4.96 -33.89
CA ILE A 368 9.83 -4.56 -35.20
C ILE A 368 11.16 -5.27 -35.42
N THR A 369 12.08 -5.15 -34.46
CA THR A 369 13.42 -5.76 -34.57
C THR A 369 13.46 -7.23 -34.15
N LYS A 370 12.39 -7.75 -33.53
CA LYS A 370 12.31 -9.10 -32.93
C LYS A 370 13.41 -9.38 -31.89
N LYS A 371 13.89 -8.33 -31.22
CA LYS A 371 14.98 -8.42 -30.23
C LYS A 371 14.50 -7.93 -28.87
N GLY A 372 15.06 -8.52 -27.82
CA GLY A 372 14.92 -7.99 -26.47
C GLY A 372 15.83 -6.78 -26.27
N ILE A 373 15.24 -5.62 -25.99
CA ILE A 373 15.96 -4.40 -25.61
C ILE A 373 16.05 -4.37 -24.09
N SER A 374 17.27 -4.41 -23.56
CA SER A 374 17.51 -4.33 -22.12
C SER A 374 17.66 -2.88 -21.67
N PHE A 375 16.82 -2.47 -20.74
CA PHE A 375 16.89 -1.19 -20.06
C PHE A 375 17.49 -1.39 -18.68
N LYS A 376 18.58 -0.68 -18.42
CA LYS A 376 19.23 -0.60 -17.10
C LYS A 376 18.91 0.75 -16.48
N LYS A 377 19.25 0.95 -15.20
CA LYS A 377 19.01 2.21 -14.47
C LYS A 377 17.52 2.60 -14.41
N LEU A 378 16.62 1.62 -14.26
CA LEU A 378 15.25 1.94 -13.89
C LEU A 378 15.23 2.44 -12.46
N TRP A 379 14.53 3.54 -12.20
CA TRP A 379 14.31 3.99 -10.83
C TRP A 379 13.48 2.94 -10.07
N ARG A 380 13.98 2.47 -8.93
CA ARG A 380 13.38 1.37 -8.15
C ARG A 380 12.92 1.87 -6.79
N GLY A 381 11.63 1.72 -6.51
CA GLY A 381 11.03 2.07 -5.24
C GLY A 381 9.51 2.17 -5.31
N MET A 382 8.91 2.47 -4.18
CA MET A 382 7.50 2.82 -4.03
C MET A 382 7.43 4.21 -3.41
N VAL A 383 6.70 5.12 -4.06
CA VAL A 383 6.59 6.52 -3.67
C VAL A 383 5.12 6.86 -3.58
N LEU A 384 4.65 7.19 -2.38
CA LEU A 384 3.33 7.78 -2.20
C LEU A 384 3.44 9.29 -2.44
N VAL A 385 2.81 9.77 -3.48
CA VAL A 385 2.84 11.19 -3.83
C VAL A 385 1.85 11.95 -2.92
N PRO A 386 2.07 13.24 -2.62
CA PRO A 386 1.13 14.02 -1.81
C PRO A 386 -0.29 14.02 -2.38
N ILE A 387 -1.25 14.09 -1.45
CA ILE A 387 -2.67 14.10 -1.75
C ILE A 387 -3.03 15.44 -2.42
N VAL A 388 -3.87 15.38 -3.45
CA VAL A 388 -4.45 16.57 -4.09
C VAL A 388 -5.97 16.53 -4.02
N GLU A 389 -6.58 17.70 -3.93
CA GLU A 389 -8.03 17.80 -3.96
C GLU A 389 -8.59 17.65 -5.37
N LEU A 390 -9.71 16.96 -5.45
CA LEU A 390 -10.47 16.71 -6.67
C LEU A 390 -11.95 16.97 -6.39
N TYR A 391 -12.59 17.80 -7.20
CA TYR A 391 -13.99 18.15 -7.11
C TYR A 391 -14.73 17.59 -8.33
N LEU A 392 -15.84 16.92 -8.10
CA LEU A 392 -16.75 16.46 -9.16
C LEU A 392 -18.01 17.34 -9.13
N GLU A 393 -18.27 18.11 -10.18
CA GLU A 393 -19.37 19.08 -10.27
C GLU A 393 -20.31 18.76 -11.43
N ILE A 394 -21.62 18.99 -11.21
CA ILE A 394 -22.71 18.68 -12.16
C ILE A 394 -22.88 19.82 -13.15
#